data_AF-A0A8T4VJZ5-F1
#
_entry.id   AF-A0A8T4VJZ5-F1
#
_cell.length_a   1.000
_cell.length_b   1.000
_cell.length_c   1.000
_cell.angle_alpha   90.00
_cell.angle_beta   90.00
_cell.angle_gamma   90.00
#
_symmetry.space_group_name_H-M   'P 1'
#
loop_
_entity.id
_entity.type
_entity.pdbx_description
1 polymer ?
#
loop_
_entity_poly.entity_id
_entity_poly.type
_entity_poly.pdbx_seq_one_letter_code
_entity_poly.pdbx_strand_id
1 'polypeptide(L)'
;MLVRNLKTKFGENAGKIWQALQETKNTDEDTLQESTELSKNDFYAGVGWLARENKIKKVDDKYYELDSTNLTDQVGSTAGKVYKILDIWDEADITTLKKLSDTDEKEVYAALGWLAKEGKVIHESGKYTLTSTE
;
A
#
# COMPACT_ATOMS: atom_id res chain seq x y z
N MET A 1 -2.78 19.10 16.14
CA MET A 1 -3.06 17.67 15.89
C MET A 1 -2.08 17.22 14.81
N LEU A 2 -1.21 16.24 15.09
CA LEU A 2 -0.25 15.74 14.09
C LEU A 2 -1.00 14.82 13.12
N VAL A 3 -1.45 15.37 11.99
CA VAL A 3 -1.88 14.55 10.85
C VAL A 3 -0.64 13.78 10.39
N ARG A 4 -0.55 12.49 10.73
CA ARG A 4 0.48 11.63 10.15
C ARG A 4 0.10 11.44 8.69
N ASN A 5 0.75 12.22 7.82
CA ASN A 5 0.47 12.16 6.40
C ASN A 5 0.82 10.76 5.87
N LEU A 6 -0.20 9.99 5.48
CA LEU A 6 -0.02 8.66 4.87
C LEU A 6 0.96 8.72 3.70
N LYS A 7 0.96 9.84 2.97
CA LYS A 7 1.90 10.10 1.88
C LYS A 7 3.36 10.04 2.33
N THR A 8 3.66 10.62 3.50
CA THR A 8 5.00 10.58 4.09
C THR A 8 5.33 9.17 4.56
N LYS A 9 4.48 8.57 5.39
CA LYS A 9 4.75 7.24 5.98
C LYS A 9 4.90 6.16 4.91
N PHE A 10 3.93 6.04 4.01
CA PHE A 10 3.96 5.00 2.98
C PHE A 10 5.01 5.27 1.90
N GLY A 11 5.30 6.54 1.61
CA GLY A 11 6.43 6.92 0.76
C GLY A 11 7.79 6.55 1.37
N GLU A 12 7.98 6.73 2.68
CA GLU A 12 9.18 6.29 3.40
C GLU A 12 9.32 4.76 3.38
N ASN A 13 8.23 4.02 3.65
CA ASN A 13 8.21 2.57 3.56
C ASN A 13 8.59 2.09 2.14
N ALA A 14 7.99 2.70 1.12
CA ALA A 14 8.30 2.43 -0.28
C ALA A 14 9.77 2.70 -0.61
N GLY A 15 10.34 3.79 -0.11
CA GLY A 15 11.76 4.12 -0.29
C GLY A 15 12.69 3.07 0.30
N LYS A 16 12.39 2.56 1.50
CA LYS A 16 13.15 1.46 2.13
C LYS A 16 13.12 0.18 1.29
N ILE A 17 11.93 -0.23 0.82
CA ILE A 17 11.78 -1.42 -0.03
C ILE A 17 12.54 -1.25 -1.34
N TRP A 18 12.41 -0.08 -1.97
CA TRP A 18 13.10 0.22 -3.22
C TRP A 18 14.62 0.17 -3.08
N GLN A 19 15.16 0.76 -2.00
CA GLN A 19 16.60 0.72 -1.72
C GLN A 19 17.09 -0.72 -1.48
N ALA A 20 16.38 -1.51 -0.69
CA ALA A 20 16.74 -2.91 -0.42
C ALA A 20 16.77 -3.75 -1.71
N LEU A 21 15.82 -3.53 -2.63
CA LEU A 21 15.78 -4.25 -3.91
C LEU A 21 16.86 -3.81 -4.90
N GLN A 22 17.32 -2.55 -4.85
CA GLN A 22 18.46 -2.12 -5.68
C GLN A 22 19.76 -2.86 -5.32
N GLU A 23 19.93 -3.20 -4.05
CA GLU A 23 21.14 -3.88 -3.55
C GLU A 23 21.11 -5.39 -3.82
N THR A 24 19.92 -5.99 -3.81
CA THR A 24 19.73 -7.46 -3.88
C THR A 24 19.30 -7.98 -5.26
N LYS A 25 18.87 -7.10 -6.19
CA LYS A 25 18.22 -7.38 -7.49
C LYS A 25 16.86 -8.07 -7.38
N ASN A 26 16.77 -9.17 -6.66
CA ASN A 26 15.52 -9.80 -6.26
C ASN A 26 15.66 -10.42 -4.86
N THR A 27 14.59 -10.40 -4.08
CA THR A 27 14.57 -11.09 -2.79
C THR A 27 13.14 -11.36 -2.34
N ASP A 28 12.96 -12.30 -1.42
CA ASP A 28 11.63 -12.69 -0.94
C ASP A 28 11.04 -11.71 0.09
N GLU A 29 9.73 -11.84 0.32
CA GLU A 29 8.97 -11.00 1.26
C GLU A 29 9.58 -10.96 2.66
N ASP A 30 9.94 -12.12 3.22
CA ASP A 30 10.42 -12.22 4.60
C ASP A 30 11.77 -11.49 4.73
N THR A 31 12.68 -11.73 3.78
CA THR A 31 13.99 -11.05 3.73
C THR A 31 13.85 -9.54 3.55
N LEU A 32 12.89 -9.06 2.76
CA LEU A 32 12.61 -7.62 2.66
C LEU A 32 12.07 -7.06 3.96
N GLN A 33 11.12 -7.73 4.60
CA GLN A 33 10.55 -7.26 5.87
C GLN A 33 11.62 -7.14 6.95
N GLU A 34 12.50 -8.15 7.06
CA GLU A 34 13.62 -8.14 8.00
C GLU A 34 14.62 -7.02 7.70
N SER A 35 15.10 -6.91 6.46
CA SER A 35 16.12 -5.91 6.09
C SER A 35 15.62 -4.46 6.12
N THR A 36 14.32 -4.23 5.92
CA THR A 36 13.70 -2.89 5.96
C THR A 36 13.15 -2.52 7.34
N GLU A 37 13.12 -3.48 8.27
CA GLU A 37 12.47 -3.39 9.58
C GLU A 37 10.99 -2.97 9.48
N LEU A 38 10.32 -3.38 8.40
CA LEU A 38 8.92 -3.05 8.18
C LEU A 38 8.02 -4.15 8.74
N SER A 39 6.98 -3.73 9.45
CA SER A 39 5.86 -4.63 9.76
C SER A 39 5.21 -5.10 8.45
N LYS A 40 4.52 -6.25 8.50
CA LYS A 40 3.76 -6.75 7.34
C LYS A 40 2.87 -5.69 6.71
N ASN A 41 2.12 -4.95 7.54
CA ASN A 41 1.20 -3.92 7.07
C ASN A 41 1.92 -2.74 6.41
N ASP A 42 3.04 -2.30 6.99
CA ASP A 42 3.87 -1.23 6.43
C ASP A 42 4.57 -1.65 5.13
N PHE A 43 5.01 -2.90 5.05
CA PHE A 43 5.57 -3.50 3.84
C PHE A 43 4.57 -3.48 2.70
N TYR A 44 3.35 -4.02 2.89
CA TYR A 44 2.34 -4.04 1.84
C TYR A 44 1.89 -2.64 1.41
N ALA A 45 1.81 -1.68 2.34
CA ALA A 45 1.56 -0.28 1.98
C ALA A 45 2.67 0.30 1.09
N GLY A 46 3.94 -0.01 1.37
CA GLY A 46 5.07 0.36 0.51
C GLY A 46 5.04 -0.33 -0.85
N VAL A 47 4.69 -1.62 -0.92
CA VAL A 47 4.51 -2.37 -2.18
C VAL A 47 3.43 -1.73 -3.03
N GLY A 48 2.27 -1.41 -2.44
CA GLY A 48 1.17 -0.76 -3.15
C GLY A 48 1.52 0.63 -3.70
N TRP A 49 2.30 1.40 -2.94
CA TRP A 49 2.86 2.67 -3.39
C TRP A 49 3.78 2.50 -4.61
N LEU A 50 4.75 1.57 -4.55
CA LEU A 50 5.68 1.30 -5.65
C LEU A 50 4.97 0.72 -6.88
N ALA A 51 3.93 -0.09 -6.66
CA ALA A 51 3.09 -0.61 -7.74
C ALA A 51 2.39 0.53 -8.48
N ARG A 52 1.88 1.53 -7.75
CA ARG A 52 1.29 2.72 -8.36
C ARG A 52 2.28 3.55 -9.18
N GLU A 53 3.56 3.50 -8.82
CA GLU A 53 4.66 4.13 -9.55
C GLU A 53 5.21 3.29 -10.70
N ASN A 54 4.68 2.08 -10.92
CA ASN A 54 5.20 1.12 -11.90
C ASN A 54 6.67 0.74 -11.66
N LYS A 55 7.08 0.54 -10.39
CA LYS A 55 8.49 0.30 -10.00
C LYS A 55 8.75 -1.04 -9.30
N ILE A 56 7.73 -1.85 -9.08
CA ILE A 56 7.88 -3.14 -8.40
C ILE A 56 7.03 -4.21 -9.08
N LYS A 57 7.59 -5.40 -9.17
CA LYS A 57 6.96 -6.59 -9.72
C LYS A 57 7.08 -7.73 -8.74
N LYS A 58 6.05 -8.58 -8.68
CA LYS A 58 6.06 -9.80 -7.88
C LYS A 58 6.29 -11.01 -8.78
N VAL A 59 7.31 -11.81 -8.48
CA VAL A 59 7.77 -12.96 -9.26
C VAL A 59 7.50 -14.24 -8.47
N ASP A 60 6.86 -15.23 -9.12
CA ASP A 60 6.55 -16.55 -8.56
C ASP A 60 5.85 -16.51 -7.19
N ASP A 61 5.04 -15.48 -6.97
CA ASP A 61 4.31 -15.20 -5.73
C ASP A 61 5.12 -15.06 -4.44
N LYS A 62 6.45 -15.06 -4.53
CA LYS A 62 7.36 -15.07 -3.37
C LYS A 62 8.40 -13.96 -3.42
N TYR A 63 8.89 -13.62 -4.61
CA TYR A 63 9.99 -12.69 -4.80
C TYR A 63 9.48 -11.35 -5.30
N TYR A 64 10.20 -10.29 -4.95
CA TYR A 64 10.01 -8.96 -5.52
C TYR A 64 11.28 -8.52 -6.24
N GLU A 65 11.09 -7.75 -7.31
CA GLU A 65 12.16 -7.12 -8.07
C GLU A 65 11.73 -5.73 -8.55
N LEU A 66 12.72 -4.89 -8.89
CA LEU A 66 12.48 -3.59 -9.51
C LEU A 66 12.30 -3.76 -11.02
N ASP A 67 11.04 -3.76 -11.45
CA ASP A 67 10.64 -3.85 -12.86
C ASP A 67 9.25 -3.21 -13.02
N SER A 68 8.77 -3.13 -14.26
CA SER A 68 7.39 -2.74 -14.57
C SER A 68 6.41 -3.65 -13.83
N THR A 69 5.40 -3.04 -13.22
CA THR A 69 4.52 -3.73 -12.30
C THR A 69 3.58 -4.70 -13.02
N ASN A 70 3.41 -5.87 -12.42
CA ASN A 70 2.32 -6.81 -12.74
C ASN A 70 1.20 -6.75 -11.69
N LEU A 71 1.26 -5.79 -10.76
CA LEU A 71 0.34 -5.68 -9.63
C LEU A 71 -0.84 -4.74 -9.89
N THR A 72 -0.90 -4.08 -11.05
CA THR A 72 -1.97 -3.12 -11.37
C THR A 72 -3.35 -3.75 -11.28
N ASP A 73 -3.54 -4.96 -11.80
CA ASP A 73 -4.85 -5.61 -11.78
C ASP A 73 -5.29 -5.95 -10.36
N GLN A 74 -4.43 -6.59 -9.55
CA GLN A 74 -4.78 -7.00 -8.19
C GLN A 74 -4.86 -5.80 -7.23
N VAL A 75 -3.77 -5.01 -7.12
CA VAL A 75 -3.69 -3.90 -6.17
C VAL A 75 -4.58 -2.74 -6.62
N GLY A 76 -4.61 -2.43 -7.92
CA GLY A 76 -5.45 -1.37 -8.47
C GLY A 76 -6.94 -1.68 -8.36
N SER A 77 -7.37 -2.92 -8.60
CA SER A 77 -8.77 -3.33 -8.39
C SER A 77 -9.18 -3.21 -6.92
N THR A 78 -8.32 -3.68 -6.01
CA THR A 78 -8.56 -3.55 -4.56
C THR A 78 -8.58 -2.08 -4.12
N ALA A 79 -7.70 -1.23 -4.67
CA ALA A 79 -7.71 0.21 -4.46
C ALA A 79 -9.03 0.85 -4.92
N GLY A 80 -9.58 0.42 -6.07
CA GLY A 80 -10.89 0.85 -6.53
C GLY A 80 -12.02 0.47 -5.58
N LYS A 81 -12.00 -0.76 -5.03
CA LYS A 81 -12.97 -1.19 -4.00
C LYS A 81 -12.85 -0.36 -2.73
N VAL A 82 -11.64 -0.19 -2.19
CA VAL A 82 -11.37 0.61 -0.98
C VAL A 82 -11.82 2.05 -1.17
N TYR A 83 -11.49 2.67 -2.32
CA TYR A 83 -11.94 4.01 -2.67
C TYR A 83 -13.46 4.12 -2.62
N LYS A 84 -14.18 3.20 -3.28
CA LYS A 84 -15.65 3.19 -3.32
C LYS A 84 -16.27 3.01 -1.93
N ILE A 85 -15.64 2.22 -1.05
CA ILE A 85 -16.10 2.08 0.34
C ILE A 85 -15.97 3.42 1.06
N LEU A 86 -14.82 4.08 0.98
CA LEU A 86 -14.62 5.37 1.64
C LEU A 86 -15.51 6.47 1.06
N ASP A 87 -15.81 6.42 -0.24
CA ASP A 87 -16.74 7.34 -0.91
C ASP A 87 -18.19 7.17 -0.42
N ILE A 88 -18.62 5.94 -0.11
CA ILE A 88 -20.00 5.65 0.34
C ILE A 88 -20.17 5.83 1.86
N TRP A 89 -19.15 5.46 2.64
CA TRP A 89 -19.23 5.38 4.10
C TRP A 89 -18.63 6.60 4.82
N ASP A 90 -18.10 7.57 4.07
CA ASP A 90 -17.29 8.73 4.51
C ASP A 90 -15.96 8.36 5.19
N GLU A 91 -15.99 7.41 6.13
CA GLU A 91 -14.85 6.92 6.88
C GLU A 91 -14.96 5.43 7.20
N ALA A 92 -13.83 4.72 7.23
CA ALA A 92 -13.79 3.31 7.62
C ALA A 92 -12.47 2.95 8.33
N ASP A 93 -12.55 2.07 9.33
CA ASP A 93 -11.37 1.44 9.93
C ASP A 93 -10.88 0.25 9.09
N ILE A 94 -9.71 -0.29 9.44
CA ILE A 94 -9.11 -1.42 8.71
C ILE A 94 -10.01 -2.67 8.71
N THR A 95 -10.72 -2.91 9.80
CA THR A 95 -11.62 -4.07 9.96
C THR A 95 -12.80 -3.96 9.01
N THR A 96 -13.38 -2.77 8.90
CA THR A 96 -14.51 -2.45 8.04
C THR A 96 -14.10 -2.51 6.57
N LEU A 97 -12.95 -1.91 6.22
CA LEU A 97 -12.40 -1.98 4.86
C LEU A 97 -12.21 -3.43 4.43
N LYS A 98 -11.50 -4.25 5.23
CA LYS A 98 -11.27 -5.67 4.98
C LYS A 98 -12.57 -6.43 4.72
N LYS A 99 -13.59 -6.20 5.57
CA LYS A 99 -14.88 -6.88 5.47
C LYS A 99 -15.66 -6.46 4.23
N LEU A 100 -15.67 -5.17 3.89
CA LEU A 100 -16.47 -4.64 2.78
C LEU A 100 -15.82 -4.84 1.41
N SER A 101 -14.48 -4.89 1.33
CA SER A 101 -13.76 -5.17 0.08
C SER A 101 -13.70 -6.66 -0.26
N ASP A 102 -14.00 -7.53 0.71
CA ASP A 102 -13.85 -8.99 0.63
C ASP A 102 -12.42 -9.37 0.20
N THR A 103 -11.43 -8.84 0.94
CA THR A 103 -10.00 -9.05 0.69
C THR A 103 -9.26 -9.20 2.01
N ASP A 104 -8.03 -9.72 1.96
CA ASP A 104 -7.20 -9.80 3.16
C ASP A 104 -6.66 -8.43 3.59
N GLU A 105 -6.26 -8.32 4.86
CA GLU A 105 -5.69 -7.09 5.42
C GLU A 105 -4.47 -6.59 4.64
N LYS A 106 -3.60 -7.49 4.19
CA LYS A 106 -2.43 -7.17 3.36
C LYS A 106 -2.81 -6.47 2.05
N GLU A 107 -3.92 -6.89 1.43
CA GLU A 107 -4.39 -6.34 0.16
C GLU A 107 -5.00 -4.96 0.38
N VAL A 108 -5.70 -4.76 1.51
CA VAL A 108 -6.19 -3.44 1.92
C VAL A 108 -5.03 -2.48 2.15
N TYR A 109 -3.95 -2.89 2.82
CA TYR A 109 -2.78 -2.03 3.00
C TYR A 109 -2.09 -1.69 1.68
N ALA A 110 -1.96 -2.64 0.76
CA ALA A 110 -1.45 -2.35 -0.59
C ALA A 110 -2.34 -1.36 -1.33
N ALA A 111 -3.66 -1.52 -1.26
CA ALA A 111 -4.63 -0.58 -1.82
C ALA A 111 -4.52 0.82 -1.19
N LEU A 112 -4.35 0.91 0.14
CA LEU A 112 -4.14 2.17 0.84
C LEU A 112 -2.82 2.85 0.43
N GLY A 113 -1.75 2.08 0.25
CA GLY A 113 -0.48 2.55 -0.30
C GLY A 113 -0.62 3.14 -1.70
N TRP A 114 -1.35 2.44 -2.57
CA TRP A 114 -1.68 2.89 -3.92
C TRP A 114 -2.46 4.22 -3.91
N LEU A 115 -3.53 4.31 -3.11
CA LEU A 115 -4.33 5.54 -2.99
C LEU A 115 -3.55 6.69 -2.34
N ALA A 116 -2.69 6.41 -1.37
CA ALA A 116 -1.85 7.42 -0.73
C ALA A 116 -0.83 8.02 -1.71
N LYS A 117 -0.30 7.21 -2.63
CA LYS A 117 0.57 7.69 -3.72
C LYS A 117 -0.14 8.68 -4.64
N GLU A 118 -1.45 8.49 -4.82
CA GLU A 118 -2.33 9.41 -5.56
C GLU A 118 -2.79 10.61 -4.71
N GLY A 119 -2.49 10.62 -3.40
CA GLY A 119 -2.93 11.65 -2.48
C GLY A 119 -4.43 11.61 -2.21
N LYS A 120 -5.09 10.45 -2.38
CA LYS A 120 -6.55 10.29 -2.28
C LYS A 120 -7.06 9.87 -0.90
N VAL A 121 -6.17 9.45 0.00
CA VAL A 121 -6.55 8.90 1.30
C VAL A 121 -5.72 9.52 2.41
N ILE A 122 -6.37 9.79 3.53
CA ILE A 122 -5.73 10.19 4.80
C ILE A 122 -6.16 9.23 5.91
N HIS A 123 -5.45 9.27 7.03
CA HIS A 123 -5.77 8.46 8.20
C HIS A 123 -5.76 9.32 9.46
N GLU A 124 -6.92 9.43 10.10
CA GLU A 124 -7.15 10.24 11.28
C GLU A 124 -8.00 9.47 12.29
N SER A 125 -7.65 9.58 13.57
CA SER A 125 -8.42 8.95 14.66
C SER A 125 -8.69 7.44 14.48
N GLY A 126 -7.79 6.71 13.81
CA GLY A 126 -7.91 5.26 13.57
C GLY A 126 -8.77 4.87 12.37
N LYS A 127 -9.23 5.85 11.58
CA LYS A 127 -10.05 5.64 10.40
C LYS A 127 -9.41 6.26 9.18
N TYR A 128 -9.73 5.69 8.02
CA TYR A 128 -9.35 6.21 6.71
C TYR A 128 -10.50 7.00 6.13
N THR A 129 -10.19 8.11 5.47
CA THR A 129 -11.14 8.94 4.72
C THR A 129 -10.53 9.35 3.39
N LEU A 130 -11.39 9.68 2.42
CA LEU A 130 -10.91 10.30 1.19
C LEU A 130 -10.47 11.73 1.47
N THR A 131 -9.40 12.18 0.81
CA THR A 131 -9.07 13.61 0.79
C THR A 131 -10.20 14.35 0.08
N SER A 132 -10.76 15.38 0.70
CA SER A 132 -11.69 16.30 0.05
C SER A 132 -11.05 16.78 -1.25
N THR A 133 -11.68 16.43 -2.38
CA THR A 133 -11.38 17.07 -3.66
C THR A 133 -12.11 18.40 -3.61
N GLU A 134 -11.37 19.50 -3.48
CA GLU A 134 -11.91 20.84 -3.68
C GLU A 134 -12.48 21.00 -5.10
#